data_AF-M3UKD0-F1
#
_entry.id   AF-M3UKD0-F1
#
_cell.length_a   1.000
_cell.length_b   1.000
_cell.length_c   1.000
_cell.angle_alpha   90.00
_cell.angle_beta   90.00
_cell.angle_gamma   90.00
#
_symmetry.space_group_name_H-M   'P 1'
#
loop_
_entity.id
_entity.type
_entity.pdbx_description
1 polymer ?
#
loop_
_entity_poly.entity_id
_entity_poly.type
_entity_poly.pdbx_seq_one_letter_code
_entity_poly.pdbx_strand_id
1 'polypeptide(L)'
;MTDTSADLDDTIRLELEFLTSLVWAPAAVSLAAVHALVGGRDDRDPSSRDVLPVDTELFLRPVHTAVFAAVVARTDAGLPVTPTLLTESIADPKEKASLRSVLLDIAAPSGAGPLPGGADVAHLAVALIDHWYRRGYPTLLARMSLACEESPTADLADFWRALTDHQQIAEARWLSVRQRLMLV
;
A
#
# COMPACT_ATOMS: atom_id res chain seq x y z
N MET A 1 9.69 -1.88 -26.30
CA MET A 1 9.15 -2.97 -25.46
C MET A 1 10.19 -3.34 -24.40
N THR A 2 10.65 -2.34 -23.65
CA THR A 2 11.77 -2.40 -22.68
C THR A 2 11.45 -1.61 -21.40
N ASP A 3 10.30 -0.91 -21.32
CA ASP A 3 9.88 -0.07 -20.20
C ASP A 3 9.34 -0.87 -19.01
N THR A 4 8.62 -1.97 -19.25
CA THR A 4 7.84 -2.66 -18.21
C THR A 4 8.70 -3.26 -17.09
N SER A 5 9.94 -3.66 -17.39
CA SER A 5 10.86 -4.17 -16.37
C SER A 5 11.42 -3.04 -15.50
N ALA A 6 11.73 -1.89 -16.10
CA ALA A 6 12.22 -0.73 -15.37
C ALA A 6 11.12 -0.15 -14.47
N ASP A 7 9.89 -0.07 -14.96
CA ASP A 7 8.72 0.37 -14.18
C ASP A 7 8.44 -0.54 -12.97
N LEU A 8 8.64 -1.86 -13.14
CA LEU A 8 8.49 -2.84 -12.08
C LEU A 8 9.58 -2.66 -11.01
N ASP A 9 10.84 -2.55 -11.43
CA ASP A 9 11.98 -2.36 -10.53
C ASP A 9 11.85 -1.04 -9.76
N ASP A 10 11.40 0.03 -10.42
CA ASP A 10 11.14 1.33 -9.80
C ASP A 10 10.00 1.26 -8.79
N THR A 11 8.94 0.51 -9.08
CA THR A 11 7.84 0.32 -8.13
C THR A 11 8.29 -0.48 -6.91
N ILE A 12 9.04 -1.56 -7.11
CA ILE A 12 9.58 -2.38 -6.00
C ILE A 12 10.54 -1.56 -5.14
N ARG A 13 11.36 -0.71 -5.76
CA ARG A 13 12.25 0.22 -5.07
C ARG A 13 11.45 1.23 -4.23
N LEU A 14 10.44 1.87 -4.82
CA LEU A 14 9.55 2.79 -4.10
C LEU A 14 8.89 2.13 -2.87
N GLU A 15 8.42 0.89 -3.01
CA GLU A 15 7.82 0.15 -1.90
C GLU A 15 8.80 -0.04 -0.73
N LEU A 16 10.04 -0.44 -1.04
CA LEU A 16 11.08 -0.63 -0.03
C LEU A 16 11.52 0.69 0.60
N GLU A 17 11.67 1.75 -0.20
CA GLU A 17 12.00 3.10 0.26
C GLU A 17 10.91 3.63 1.22
N PHE A 18 9.62 3.45 0.87
CA PHE A 18 8.51 3.78 1.74
C PHE A 18 8.55 3.02 3.06
N LEU A 19 8.67 1.69 3.02
CA LEU A 19 8.71 0.86 4.23
C LEU A 19 9.90 1.22 5.12
N THR A 20 11.07 1.48 4.52
CA THR A 20 12.26 1.92 5.24
C THR A 20 12.01 3.26 5.93
N SER A 21 11.52 4.25 5.19
CA SER A 21 11.21 5.57 5.74
C SER A 21 10.18 5.50 6.87
N LEU A 22 9.14 4.68 6.70
CA LEU A 22 8.06 4.50 7.67
C LEU A 22 8.54 3.85 8.97
N VAL A 23 9.40 2.84 8.89
CA VAL A 23 9.94 2.12 10.05
C VAL A 23 10.96 2.95 10.83
N TRP A 24 11.69 3.84 10.16
CA TRP A 24 12.65 4.74 10.80
C TRP A 24 12.06 6.09 11.22
N ALA A 25 10.80 6.36 10.88
CA ALA A 25 10.14 7.60 11.25
C ALA A 25 9.85 7.67 12.76
N PRO A 26 9.73 8.89 13.32
CA PRO A 26 9.18 9.06 14.67
C PRO A 26 7.81 8.39 14.78
N ALA A 27 7.51 7.78 15.93
CA ALA A 27 6.26 7.03 16.11
C ALA A 27 4.99 7.82 15.76
N ALA A 28 4.98 9.13 16.03
CA ALA A 28 3.87 10.01 15.65
C ALA A 28 3.69 10.14 14.12
N VAL A 29 4.78 10.17 13.37
CA VAL A 29 4.77 10.24 11.90
C VAL A 29 4.34 8.89 11.31
N SER A 30 4.86 7.77 11.82
CA SER A 30 4.41 6.44 11.40
C SER A 30 2.92 6.23 11.66
N LEU A 31 2.44 6.64 12.84
CA LEU A 31 1.02 6.62 13.20
C LEU A 31 0.18 7.47 12.25
N ALA A 32 0.58 8.72 12.01
CA ALA A 32 -0.13 9.62 11.12
C ALA A 32 -0.20 9.09 9.67
N ALA A 33 0.90 8.55 9.15
CA ALA A 33 0.94 7.95 7.83
C ALA A 33 0.05 6.70 7.71
N VAL A 34 0.11 5.79 8.70
CA VAL A 34 -0.77 4.60 8.76
C VAL A 34 -2.24 5.01 8.81
N HIS A 35 -2.60 5.97 9.67
CA HIS A 35 -3.97 6.47 9.77
C HIS A 35 -4.44 7.21 8.52
N ALA A 36 -3.55 7.91 7.82
CA ALA A 36 -3.86 8.55 6.54
C ALA A 36 -4.16 7.50 5.45
N LEU A 37 -3.39 6.41 5.42
CA LEU A 37 -3.53 5.35 4.42
C LEU A 37 -4.73 4.43 4.68
N VAL A 38 -4.81 3.84 5.88
CA VAL A 38 -5.77 2.76 6.21
C VAL A 38 -6.70 3.09 7.36
N GLY A 39 -6.68 4.33 7.88
CA GLY A 39 -7.50 4.72 9.02
C GLY A 39 -7.00 4.19 10.36
N GLY A 40 -7.54 4.78 11.44
CA GLY A 40 -7.36 4.26 12.79
C GLY A 40 -8.07 2.92 12.97
N ARG A 41 -7.73 2.19 14.04
CA ARG A 41 -8.31 0.88 14.35
C ARG A 41 -9.84 0.87 14.32
N ASP A 42 -10.46 1.91 14.86
CA ASP A 42 -11.91 2.01 14.99
C ASP A 42 -12.59 2.61 13.74
N ASP A 43 -11.81 3.18 12.81
CA ASP A 43 -12.29 3.89 11.61
C ASP A 43 -12.22 3.03 10.33
N ARG A 44 -11.81 1.76 10.44
CA ARG A 44 -11.60 0.82 9.32
C ARG A 44 -12.88 0.16 8.84
N ASP A 45 -13.85 0.97 8.45
CA ASP A 45 -15.03 0.51 7.75
C ASP A 45 -14.64 0.13 6.29
N PRO A 46 -14.86 -1.12 5.84
CA PRO A 46 -14.61 -1.53 4.46
C PRO A 46 -15.39 -0.71 3.41
N SER A 47 -16.50 -0.10 3.82
CA SER A 47 -17.32 0.78 2.99
C SER A 47 -16.83 2.24 2.97
N SER A 48 -15.85 2.58 3.82
CA SER A 48 -15.27 3.91 3.85
C SER A 48 -14.68 4.30 2.50
N ARG A 49 -14.92 5.55 2.11
CA ARG A 49 -14.33 6.19 0.93
C ARG A 49 -13.14 7.06 1.31
N ASP A 50 -12.84 7.19 2.59
CA ASP A 50 -11.86 8.17 3.08
C ASP A 50 -10.46 7.57 3.26
N VAL A 51 -10.38 6.24 3.37
CA VAL A 51 -9.15 5.47 3.59
C VAL A 51 -9.17 4.19 2.75
N LEU A 52 -8.02 3.54 2.63
CA LEU A 52 -7.91 2.22 2.03
C LEU A 52 -8.36 1.12 2.99
N PRO A 53 -9.11 0.12 2.51
CA PRO A 53 -9.25 -1.16 3.21
C PRO A 53 -7.87 -1.77 3.49
N VAL A 54 -7.71 -2.42 4.65
CA VAL A 54 -6.44 -3.01 5.09
C VAL A 54 -5.95 -4.12 4.15
N ASP A 55 -6.89 -4.79 3.48
CA ASP A 55 -6.65 -5.85 2.49
C ASP A 55 -6.39 -5.30 1.07
N THR A 56 -6.29 -3.98 0.90
CA THR A 56 -5.93 -3.39 -0.38
C THR A 56 -4.54 -3.87 -0.81
N GLU A 57 -4.43 -4.37 -2.04
CA GLU A 57 -3.17 -4.72 -2.69
C GLU A 57 -2.37 -3.46 -3.08
N LEU A 58 -1.92 -2.71 -2.08
CA LEU A 58 -1.13 -1.50 -2.26
C LEU A 58 0.26 -1.84 -2.82
N PHE A 59 0.88 -2.89 -2.29
CA PHE A 59 2.20 -3.40 -2.68
C PHE A 59 2.08 -4.52 -3.72
N LEU A 60 3.01 -4.55 -4.68
CA LEU A 60 3.19 -5.64 -5.65
C LEU A 60 3.80 -6.88 -5.00
N ARG A 61 4.70 -6.67 -4.03
CA ARG A 61 5.44 -7.75 -3.37
C ARG A 61 4.66 -8.21 -2.13
N PRO A 62 4.25 -9.50 -2.05
CA PRO A 62 3.55 -10.01 -0.86
C PRO A 62 4.35 -9.84 0.43
N VAL A 63 5.68 -9.90 0.34
CA VAL A 63 6.59 -9.67 1.46
C VAL A 63 6.52 -8.22 1.97
N HIS A 64 6.33 -7.23 1.09
CA HIS A 64 6.14 -5.83 1.49
C HIS A 64 4.77 -5.61 2.13
N THR A 65 3.72 -6.25 1.59
CA THR A 65 2.39 -6.27 2.22
C THR A 65 2.45 -6.80 3.64
N ALA A 66 3.15 -7.92 3.87
CA ALA A 66 3.30 -8.51 5.20
C ALA A 66 4.07 -7.60 6.17
N VAL A 67 5.13 -6.91 5.72
CA VAL A 67 5.82 -5.91 6.54
C VAL A 67 4.87 -4.76 6.90
N PHE A 68 4.13 -4.21 5.92
CA PHE A 68 3.18 -3.13 6.19
C PHE A 68 2.08 -3.56 7.16
N ALA A 69 1.52 -4.76 7.01
CA ALA A 69 0.53 -5.31 7.93
C ALA A 69 1.08 -5.42 9.37
N ALA A 70 2.34 -5.84 9.53
CA ALA A 70 3.01 -5.85 10.83
C ALA A 70 3.19 -4.43 11.41
N VAL A 71 3.53 -3.44 10.57
CA VAL A 71 3.60 -2.03 10.98
C VAL A 71 2.24 -1.52 11.46
N VAL A 72 1.17 -1.79 10.70
CA VAL A 72 -0.21 -1.43 11.05
C VAL A 72 -0.60 -2.04 12.39
N ALA A 73 -0.41 -3.36 12.56
CA ALA A 73 -0.78 -4.05 13.80
C ALA A 73 -0.06 -3.51 15.04
N ARG A 74 1.23 -3.17 14.91
CA ARG A 74 2.01 -2.57 16.01
C ARG A 74 1.56 -1.14 16.31
N THR A 75 1.30 -0.36 15.27
CA THR A 75 0.80 1.01 15.38
C THR A 75 -0.54 1.05 16.11
N ASP A 76 -1.47 0.15 15.75
CA ASP A 76 -2.78 0.01 16.41
C ASP A 76 -2.67 -0.41 17.88
N ALA A 77 -1.63 -1.17 18.22
CA ALA A 77 -1.33 -1.58 19.58
C ALA A 77 -0.57 -0.51 20.39
N GLY A 78 -0.25 0.65 19.79
CA GLY A 78 0.57 1.70 20.40
C GLY A 78 2.00 1.24 20.68
N LEU A 79 2.50 0.25 19.93
CA LEU A 79 3.83 -0.32 20.11
C LEU A 79 4.84 0.32 19.14
N PRO A 80 6.13 0.41 19.53
CA PRO A 80 7.16 0.93 18.65
C PRO A 80 7.31 0.08 17.38
N VAL A 81 7.44 0.74 16.24
CA VAL A 81 7.67 0.13 14.93
C VAL A 81 9.16 0.20 14.65
N THR A 82 9.90 -0.87 14.96
CA THR A 82 11.34 -0.97 14.65
C THR A 82 11.62 -2.30 13.95
N PRO A 83 12.67 -2.43 13.13
CA PRO A 83 12.93 -3.66 12.37
C PRO A 83 13.03 -4.90 13.28
N THR A 84 13.72 -4.78 14.42
CA THR A 84 13.85 -5.87 15.40
C THR A 84 12.49 -6.27 15.96
N LEU A 85 11.66 -5.31 16.36
CA LEU A 85 10.38 -5.59 16.99
C LEU A 85 9.32 -6.06 15.99
N LEU A 86 9.43 -5.70 14.72
CA LEU A 86 8.58 -6.25 13.65
C LEU A 86 8.79 -7.76 13.50
N THR A 87 10.02 -8.26 13.68
CA THR A 87 10.29 -9.72 13.66
C THR A 87 9.66 -10.48 14.82
N GLU A 88 9.35 -9.82 15.93
CA GLU A 88 8.69 -10.42 17.10
C GLU A 88 7.18 -10.56 16.90
N SER A 89 6.58 -9.70 16.07
CA SER A 89 5.16 -9.72 15.75
C SER A 89 4.76 -10.84 14.77
N ILE A 90 5.72 -11.53 14.15
CA ILE A 90 5.47 -12.61 13.20
C ILE A 90 5.59 -13.95 13.93
N ALA A 91 4.45 -14.62 14.12
CA ALA A 91 4.37 -15.87 14.87
C ALA A 91 4.80 -17.09 14.04
N ASP A 92 4.53 -17.11 12.73
CA ASP A 92 4.90 -18.24 11.86
C ASP A 92 6.41 -18.20 11.54
N PRO A 93 7.19 -19.25 11.91
CA PRO A 93 8.61 -19.32 11.57
C PRO A 93 8.89 -19.28 10.06
N LYS A 94 7.99 -19.79 9.21
CA LYS A 94 8.17 -19.76 7.75
C LYS A 94 8.00 -18.35 7.20
N GLU A 95 6.95 -17.67 7.63
CA GLU A 95 6.70 -16.26 7.31
C GLU A 95 7.87 -15.38 7.80
N LYS A 96 8.33 -15.61 9.04
CA LYS A 96 9.50 -14.91 9.61
C LYS A 96 10.77 -15.12 8.81
N ALA A 97 11.02 -16.34 8.31
CA ALA A 97 12.16 -16.62 7.44
C ALA A 97 12.04 -15.89 6.09
N SER A 98 10.84 -15.83 5.52
CA SER A 98 10.59 -15.14 4.25
C SER A 98 10.78 -13.62 4.33
N LEU A 99 10.46 -13.02 5.48
CA LEU A 99 10.56 -11.58 5.74
C LEU A 99 11.98 -11.14 6.13
N ARG A 100 12.85 -12.08 6.54
CA ARG A 100 14.17 -11.78 7.08
C ARG A 100 15.04 -10.93 6.15
N SER A 101 15.07 -11.24 4.85
CA SER A 101 15.88 -10.48 3.89
C SER A 101 15.43 -9.02 3.81
N VAL A 102 14.13 -8.80 3.61
CA VAL A 102 13.55 -7.44 3.51
C VAL A 102 13.72 -6.66 4.80
N LEU A 103 13.54 -7.30 5.96
CA LEU A 103 13.73 -6.64 7.25
C LEU A 103 15.20 -6.26 7.50
N LEU A 104 16.16 -7.02 6.97
CA LEU A 104 17.58 -6.64 6.98
C LEU A 104 17.85 -5.47 6.04
N ASP A 105 17.25 -5.46 4.85
CA ASP A 105 17.36 -4.35 3.90
C ASP A 105 16.78 -3.05 4.47
N ILE A 106 15.67 -3.14 5.22
CA ILE A 106 15.06 -2.02 5.96
C ILE A 106 15.94 -1.59 7.15
N ALA A 107 16.53 -2.53 7.89
CA ALA A 107 17.35 -2.23 9.06
C ALA A 107 18.70 -1.61 8.71
N ALA A 108 19.26 -1.98 7.56
CA ALA A 108 20.54 -1.53 7.07
C ALA A 108 20.41 -1.10 5.59
N PRO A 109 19.71 0.01 5.30
CA PRO A 109 19.50 0.46 3.94
C PRO A 109 20.86 0.75 3.30
N SER A 110 21.12 0.10 2.17
CA SER A 110 22.35 0.29 1.40
C SER A 110 22.04 1.07 0.13
N GLY A 111 22.80 2.14 -0.14
CA GLY A 111 22.64 2.98 -1.34
C GLY A 111 22.14 4.41 -1.05
N ALA A 112 21.80 5.13 -2.12
CA ALA A 112 21.32 6.52 -2.10
C ALA A 112 19.79 6.63 -1.89
N GLY A 113 19.22 5.70 -1.11
CA GLY A 113 17.80 5.72 -0.74
C GLY A 113 17.49 6.80 0.30
N PRO A 114 16.20 7.06 0.59
CA PRO A 114 15.81 8.07 1.57
C PRO A 114 16.51 7.80 2.90
N LEU A 115 17.10 8.86 3.46
CA LEU A 115 17.84 8.75 4.71
C LEU A 115 16.89 8.33 5.83
N PRO A 116 17.33 7.45 6.76
CA PRO A 116 16.56 7.15 7.96
C PRO A 116 16.18 8.44 8.68
N GLY A 117 14.90 8.65 8.97
CA GLY A 117 14.42 9.88 9.62
C GLY A 117 12.96 10.24 9.36
N GLY A 118 12.32 9.59 8.39
CA GLY A 118 10.88 9.70 8.16
C GLY A 118 10.40 10.97 7.43
N ALA A 119 11.31 11.86 7.04
CA ALA A 119 10.97 13.10 6.33
C ALA A 119 10.24 12.85 5.00
N ASP A 120 10.57 11.73 4.34
CA ASP A 120 10.00 11.38 3.04
C ASP A 120 8.73 10.53 3.13
N VAL A 121 8.25 10.16 4.34
CA VAL A 121 7.12 9.21 4.50
C VAL A 121 5.89 9.67 3.74
N ALA A 122 5.47 10.93 3.92
CA ALA A 122 4.30 11.48 3.24
C ALA A 122 4.47 11.47 1.72
N HIS A 123 5.65 11.88 1.23
CA HIS A 123 5.94 11.91 -0.20
C HIS A 123 5.93 10.51 -0.83
N LEU A 124 6.60 9.54 -0.19
CA LEU A 124 6.66 8.16 -0.64
C LEU A 124 5.30 7.46 -0.56
N ALA A 125 4.49 7.76 0.46
CA ALA A 125 3.11 7.28 0.57
C ALA A 125 2.23 7.81 -0.57
N VAL A 126 2.36 9.09 -0.94
CA VAL A 126 1.65 9.67 -2.09
C VAL A 126 2.07 9.00 -3.40
N ALA A 127 3.37 8.76 -3.59
CA ALA A 127 3.84 8.05 -4.77
C ALA A 127 3.29 6.61 -4.83
N LEU A 128 3.23 5.92 -3.69
CA LEU A 128 2.73 4.55 -3.59
C LEU A 128 1.23 4.46 -3.93
N ILE A 129 0.41 5.40 -3.40
CA ILE A 129 -1.03 5.43 -3.72
C ILE A 129 -1.29 5.79 -5.18
N ASP A 130 -0.45 6.64 -5.78
CA ASP A 130 -0.51 6.96 -7.20
C ASP A 130 -0.19 5.76 -8.07
N HIS A 131 0.81 4.95 -7.68
CA HIS A 131 1.14 3.70 -8.38
C HIS A 131 0.00 2.69 -8.29
N TRP A 132 -0.59 2.53 -7.10
CA TRP A 132 -1.75 1.67 -6.92
C TRP A 132 -2.93 2.09 -7.81
N TYR A 133 -3.29 3.37 -7.80
CA TYR A 133 -4.41 3.89 -8.59
C TYR A 133 -4.16 3.72 -10.10
N ARG A 134 -2.95 4.08 -10.57
CA ARG A 134 -2.57 3.90 -11.99
C ARG A 134 -2.56 2.43 -12.42
N ARG A 135 -2.13 1.51 -11.55
CA ARG A 135 -2.15 0.06 -11.82
C ARG A 135 -3.56 -0.52 -11.91
N GLY A 136 -4.52 0.04 -11.17
CA GLY A 136 -5.92 -0.35 -11.22
C GLY A 136 -6.57 -0.10 -12.59
N TYR A 137 -6.18 0.99 -13.27
CA TYR A 137 -6.83 1.42 -14.51
C TYR A 137 -6.66 0.44 -15.69
N PRO A 138 -5.47 -0.08 -16.04
CA PRO A 138 -5.33 -1.13 -17.06
C PRO A 138 -6.10 -2.40 -16.72
N THR A 139 -6.12 -2.80 -15.43
CA THR A 139 -6.87 -3.98 -14.98
C THR A 139 -8.37 -3.80 -15.18
N LEU A 140 -8.87 -2.59 -14.90
CA LEU A 140 -10.26 -2.22 -15.16
C LEU A 140 -10.57 -2.33 -16.65
N LEU A 141 -9.77 -1.70 -17.52
CA LEU A 141 -9.95 -1.75 -18.97
C LEU A 141 -9.92 -3.19 -19.53
N ALA A 142 -9.02 -4.03 -19.01
CA ALA A 142 -8.96 -5.44 -19.41
C ALA A 142 -10.24 -6.19 -19.01
N ARG A 143 -10.76 -5.98 -17.80
CA ARG A 143 -12.04 -6.55 -17.35
C ARG A 143 -13.23 -6.05 -18.18
N MET A 144 -13.23 -4.77 -18.53
CA MET A 144 -14.23 -4.16 -19.42
C MET A 144 -14.21 -4.84 -20.80
N SER A 145 -13.03 -5.02 -21.40
CA SER A 145 -12.88 -5.67 -22.71
C SER A 145 -13.33 -7.12 -22.67
N LEU A 146 -12.92 -7.88 -21.65
CA LEU A 146 -13.26 -9.29 -21.50
C LEU A 146 -14.77 -9.50 -21.37
N ALA A 147 -15.45 -8.66 -20.58
CA ALA A 147 -16.90 -8.77 -20.41
C ALA A 147 -17.68 -8.51 -21.71
N CYS A 148 -17.20 -7.61 -22.57
CA CYS A 148 -17.77 -7.41 -23.90
C CYS A 148 -17.69 -8.66 -24.78
N GLU A 149 -16.65 -9.48 -24.61
CA GLU A 149 -16.41 -10.69 -25.41
C GLU A 149 -17.21 -11.89 -24.88
N GLU A 150 -17.37 -11.99 -23.56
CA GLU A 150 -17.85 -13.21 -22.91
C GLU A 150 -19.31 -13.14 -22.41
N SER A 151 -19.87 -11.95 -22.22
CA SER A 151 -21.15 -11.78 -21.51
C SER A 151 -22.36 -11.58 -22.45
N PRO A 152 -23.53 -12.16 -22.13
CA PRO A 152 -24.79 -11.83 -22.80
C PRO A 152 -25.10 -10.33 -22.68
N THR A 153 -25.66 -9.73 -23.73
CA THR A 153 -25.92 -8.28 -23.78
C THR A 153 -26.82 -7.77 -22.65
N ALA A 154 -27.69 -8.62 -22.09
CA ALA A 154 -28.58 -8.28 -20.99
C ALA A 154 -27.83 -8.00 -19.67
N ASP A 155 -26.70 -8.66 -19.44
CA ASP A 155 -25.93 -8.57 -18.18
C ASP A 155 -24.87 -7.46 -18.22
N LEU A 156 -24.55 -6.96 -19.42
CA LEU A 156 -23.55 -5.91 -19.61
C LEU A 156 -23.90 -4.64 -18.84
N ALA A 157 -25.18 -4.24 -18.81
CA ALA A 157 -25.59 -2.99 -18.17
C ALA A 157 -25.27 -2.95 -16.67
N ASP A 158 -25.54 -4.03 -15.94
CA ASP A 158 -25.25 -4.13 -14.52
C ASP A 158 -23.75 -4.32 -14.26
N PHE A 159 -23.05 -5.06 -15.13
CA PHE A 159 -21.59 -5.18 -15.07
C PHE A 159 -20.89 -3.82 -15.23
N TRP A 160 -21.31 -3.02 -16.22
CA TRP A 160 -20.80 -1.66 -16.44
C TRP A 160 -21.02 -0.74 -15.24
N ARG A 161 -22.22 -0.83 -14.63
CA ARG A 161 -22.53 -0.07 -13.41
C ARG A 161 -21.58 -0.46 -12.28
N ALA A 162 -21.40 -1.76 -12.03
CA ALA A 162 -20.50 -2.24 -10.98
C ALA A 162 -19.04 -1.80 -11.19
N LEU A 163 -18.54 -1.83 -12.44
CA LEU A 163 -17.20 -1.36 -12.76
C LEU A 163 -17.03 0.15 -12.60
N THR A 164 -18.05 0.92 -13.00
CA THR A 164 -18.05 2.37 -12.84
C THR A 164 -18.08 2.76 -11.37
N ASP A 165 -18.92 2.10 -10.58
CA ASP A 165 -19.00 2.31 -9.13
C ASP A 165 -17.65 1.97 -8.46
N HIS A 166 -17.01 0.87 -8.87
CA HIS A 166 -15.68 0.50 -8.38
C HIS A 166 -14.63 1.58 -8.70
N GLN A 167 -14.63 2.12 -9.92
CA GLN A 167 -13.72 3.18 -10.33
C GLN A 167 -13.95 4.47 -9.53
N GLN A 168 -15.20 4.88 -9.34
CA GLN A 168 -15.54 6.06 -8.55
C GLN A 168 -15.14 5.92 -7.07
N ILE A 169 -15.33 4.73 -6.49
CA ILE A 169 -14.90 4.45 -5.11
C ILE A 169 -13.38 4.51 -5.01
N ALA A 170 -12.65 3.92 -5.96
CA ALA A 170 -11.19 3.96 -5.99
C ALA A 170 -10.66 5.39 -6.13
N GLU A 171 -11.28 6.20 -6.99
CA GLU A 171 -10.91 7.61 -7.19
C GLU A 171 -11.17 8.45 -5.94
N ALA A 172 -12.34 8.28 -5.29
CA ALA A 172 -12.65 8.97 -4.03
C ALA A 172 -11.64 8.64 -2.93
N ARG A 173 -11.27 7.36 -2.78
CA ARG A 173 -10.24 6.91 -1.82
C ARG A 173 -8.89 7.50 -2.13
N TRP A 174 -8.47 7.44 -3.39
CA TRP A 174 -7.20 8.00 -3.84
C TRP A 174 -7.09 9.50 -3.50
N LEU A 175 -8.13 10.29 -3.79
CA LEU A 175 -8.15 11.72 -3.48
C LEU A 175 -8.14 11.98 -1.96
N SER A 176 -8.96 11.27 -1.20
CA SER A 176 -9.04 11.46 0.26
C SER A 176 -7.72 11.11 0.95
N VAL A 177 -7.13 9.95 0.61
CA VAL A 177 -5.85 9.51 1.18
C VAL A 177 -4.73 10.50 0.85
N ARG A 178 -4.66 10.99 -0.39
CA ARG A 178 -3.71 12.05 -0.77
C ARG A 178 -3.88 13.31 0.07
N GLN A 179 -5.12 13.75 0.28
CA GLN A 179 -5.40 14.93 1.11
C GLN A 179 -4.99 14.72 2.57
N ARG A 180 -5.24 13.53 3.13
CA ARG A 180 -4.81 13.17 4.50
C ARG A 180 -3.29 13.16 4.63
N LEU A 181 -2.58 12.65 3.62
CA LEU A 181 -1.12 12.61 3.60
C LEU A 181 -0.46 13.99 3.51
N MET A 182 -1.16 15.02 3.04
CA MET A 182 -0.65 16.41 3.09
C MET A 182 -0.62 16.99 4.50
N LEU A 183 -1.25 16.33 5.48
CA LEU A 183 -1.31 16.75 6.88
C LEU A 183 -0.33 15.96 7.78
N VAL A 184 0.42 15.02 7.20
CA VAL A 184 1.44 14.19 7.85
C VAL A 184 2.79 14.90 7.78
#